data_AF-A0A7V3X5J3-F1
#
_entry.id   AF-A0A7V3X5J3-F1
#
_cell.length_a   1.000
_cell.length_b   1.000
_cell.length_c   1.000
_cell.angle_alpha   90.00
_cell.angle_beta   90.00
_cell.angle_gamma   90.00
#
_symmetry.space_group_name_H-M   'P 1'
#
loop_
_entity.id
_entity.type
_entity.pdbx_description
1 polymer ?
#
loop_
_entity_poly.entity_id
_entity_poly.type
_entity_poly.pdbx_seq_one_letter_code
_entity_poly.pdbx_strand_id
1 'polypeptide(L)'
;MITILDPTDWNLRWETPIAGEWFIDLRGIDKKHRIIRKIGRTLRGGDSPLINGNSLDAMIDVVADWFTETWGTNRIIYIAGGKSLECHGVKFALDVTLSIEEAFMDTIYDRALNYEGVGISEEFSHVSVYLCMN
;
A
#
# COMPACT_ATOMS: atom_id res chain seq x y z
N MET A 1 -5.50 8.37 2.82
CA MET A 1 -5.78 9.10 1.56
C MET A 1 -4.90 8.53 0.46
N ILE A 2 -5.47 7.91 -0.58
CA ILE A 2 -4.69 7.49 -1.76
C ILE A 2 -4.66 8.65 -2.75
N THR A 3 -3.48 8.97 -3.28
CA THR A 3 -3.28 10.01 -4.28
C THR A 3 -2.53 9.40 -5.46
N ILE A 4 -3.23 9.23 -6.58
CA ILE A 4 -2.59 8.82 -7.83
C ILE A 4 -1.85 10.04 -8.39
N LEU A 5 -0.56 9.88 -8.70
CA LEU A 5 0.27 10.96 -9.24
C LEU A 5 0.49 10.78 -10.73
N ASP A 6 0.54 11.90 -11.46
CA ASP A 6 1.07 11.89 -12.81
C ASP A 6 2.57 11.52 -12.78
N PRO A 7 3.07 10.75 -13.74
CA PRO A 7 4.48 10.62 -14.08
C PRO A 7 5.38 11.85 -13.85
N THR A 8 4.90 13.02 -14.26
CA THR A 8 5.63 14.29 -14.22
C THR A 8 5.66 14.93 -12.83
N ASP A 9 4.71 14.54 -11.97
CA ASP A 9 4.66 14.93 -10.56
C ASP A 9 5.59 14.04 -9.71
N TRP A 10 6.19 12.99 -10.28
CA TRP A 10 7.09 12.09 -9.58
C TRP A 10 8.45 12.71 -9.28
N ASN A 11 8.84 12.70 -8.01
CA ASN A 11 10.17 13.17 -7.59
C ASN A 11 11.11 11.99 -7.31
N LEU A 12 12.25 11.93 -8.01
CA LEU A 12 13.28 10.89 -7.82
C LEU A 12 13.78 10.78 -6.37
N ARG A 13 13.69 11.84 -5.57
CA ARG A 13 14.05 11.77 -4.14
C ARG A 13 13.22 10.75 -3.36
N TRP A 14 11.99 10.47 -3.81
CA TRP A 14 11.07 9.50 -3.20
C TRP A 14 11.50 8.05 -3.43
N GLU A 15 12.46 7.80 -4.32
CA GLU A 15 13.08 6.47 -4.48
C GLU A 15 14.11 6.16 -3.39
N THR A 16 14.47 7.16 -2.57
CA THR A 16 15.36 6.98 -1.41
C THR A 16 14.51 6.93 -0.14
N PRO A 17 14.47 5.79 0.59
CA PRO A 17 13.65 5.68 1.79
C PRO A 17 14.10 6.67 2.87
N ILE A 18 13.22 7.57 3.26
CA ILE A 18 13.37 8.42 4.45
C ILE A 18 12.66 7.72 5.61
N ALA A 19 13.10 7.97 6.85
CA ALA A 19 12.45 7.40 8.03
C ALA A 19 10.95 7.77 8.06
N GLY A 20 10.07 6.76 8.04
CA GLY A 20 8.62 6.97 7.95
C GLY A 20 8.06 6.98 6.53
N GLU A 21 8.86 6.62 5.52
CA GLU A 21 8.44 6.46 4.13
C GLU A 21 8.78 5.05 3.61
N TRP A 22 7.90 4.48 2.80
CA TRP A 22 8.07 3.17 2.15
C TRP A 22 8.08 3.35 0.64
N PHE A 23 9.16 2.89 0.01
CA PHE A 23 9.26 2.88 -1.44
C PHE A 23 9.11 1.45 -1.98
N ILE A 24 8.06 1.23 -2.79
CA ILE A 24 7.73 -0.03 -3.45
C ILE A 24 8.02 0.09 -4.94
N ASP A 25 9.17 -0.41 -5.36
CA ASP A 25 9.53 -0.49 -6.77
C ASP A 25 8.94 -1.74 -7.44
N LEU A 26 8.00 -1.56 -8.37
CA LEU A 26 7.40 -2.61 -9.20
C LEU A 26 8.01 -2.69 -10.60
N ARG A 27 8.96 -1.80 -10.96
CA ARG A 27 9.52 -1.74 -12.32
C ARG A 27 10.19 -3.07 -12.68
N GLY A 28 9.87 -3.57 -13.87
CA GLY A 28 10.42 -4.82 -14.40
C GLY A 28 9.82 -6.09 -13.79
N ILE A 29 8.78 -5.98 -12.95
CA ILE A 29 8.01 -7.14 -12.50
C ILE A 29 6.94 -7.45 -13.54
N ASP A 30 6.94 -8.70 -14.02
CA ASP A 30 6.19 -9.19 -15.17
C ASP A 30 5.10 -10.21 -14.81
N LYS A 31 4.89 -10.48 -13.51
CA LYS A 31 3.92 -11.45 -13.02
C LYS A 31 3.10 -10.87 -11.89
N LYS A 32 1.76 -10.93 -12.01
CA LYS A 32 0.79 -10.46 -10.99
C LYS A 32 1.12 -10.91 -9.56
N HIS A 33 1.35 -12.20 -9.36
CA HIS A 33 1.67 -12.72 -8.02
C HIS A 33 3.01 -12.18 -7.46
N ARG A 34 3.97 -11.83 -8.33
CA ARG A 34 5.23 -11.22 -7.89
C ARG A 34 5.03 -9.76 -7.46
N ILE A 35 4.12 -9.04 -8.13
CA ILE A 35 3.71 -7.68 -7.74
C ILE A 35 3.07 -7.71 -6.35
N ILE A 36 2.08 -8.58 -6.16
CA ILE A 36 1.39 -8.79 -4.87
C ILE A 36 2.40 -9.10 -3.76
N ARG A 37 3.28 -10.08 -3.98
CA ARG A 37 4.33 -10.43 -3.02
C ARG A 37 5.31 -9.29 -2.76
N LYS A 38 5.66 -8.49 -3.77
CA LYS A 38 6.59 -7.37 -3.62
C LYS A 38 6.00 -6.27 -2.73
N ILE A 39 4.72 -5.95 -2.90
CA ILE A 39 3.99 -5.02 -2.03
C ILE A 39 4.02 -5.55 -0.58
N GLY A 40 3.55 -6.78 -0.36
CA GLY A 40 3.51 -7.38 0.97
C GLY A 40 4.89 -7.46 1.66
N ARG A 41 5.94 -7.90 0.93
CA ARG A 41 7.32 -7.95 1.46
C ARG A 41 7.88 -6.61 1.85
N THR A 42 7.53 -5.55 1.10
CA THR A 42 8.08 -4.22 1.37
C THR A 42 7.44 -3.61 2.61
N LEU A 43 6.15 -3.89 2.86
CA LEU A 43 5.43 -3.38 4.02
C LEU A 43 5.69 -4.21 5.29
N ARG A 44 5.51 -5.53 5.24
CA ARG A 44 5.57 -6.44 6.41
C ARG A 44 6.93 -7.10 6.65
N GLY A 45 7.89 -6.96 5.72
CA GLY A 45 9.18 -7.67 5.78
C GLY A 45 9.09 -9.12 5.31
N GLY A 46 10.20 -9.72 4.87
CA GLY A 46 10.21 -11.00 4.15
C GLY A 46 9.70 -12.24 4.92
N ASP A 47 9.58 -12.14 6.24
CA ASP A 47 9.32 -13.29 7.14
C ASP A 47 7.85 -13.48 7.51
N SER A 48 6.94 -12.60 7.08
CA SER A 48 5.51 -12.77 7.38
C SER A 48 4.90 -13.95 6.60
N PRO A 49 4.28 -14.94 7.26
CA PRO A 49 3.69 -16.09 6.59
C PRO A 49 2.54 -15.70 5.65
N LEU A 50 1.91 -14.55 5.88
CA LEU A 50 0.83 -13.97 5.08
C LEU A 50 1.30 -13.54 3.68
N ILE A 51 2.60 -13.25 3.51
CA ILE A 51 3.20 -12.79 2.24
C ILE A 51 3.23 -13.88 1.17
N ASN A 52 3.07 -15.16 1.53
CA ASN A 52 3.15 -16.25 0.54
C ASN A 52 1.90 -16.34 -0.35
N GLY A 53 0.84 -15.63 -0.02
CA GLY A 53 -0.36 -15.50 -0.83
C GLY A 53 -0.10 -14.94 -2.23
N ASN A 54 -0.96 -15.30 -3.18
CA ASN A 54 -0.86 -14.92 -4.59
C ASN A 54 -2.12 -14.17 -5.09
N SER A 55 -3.08 -13.90 -4.20
CA SER A 55 -4.33 -13.21 -4.49
C SER A 55 -4.30 -11.76 -3.99
N LEU A 56 -5.21 -10.94 -4.52
CA LEU A 56 -5.46 -9.59 -3.99
C LEU A 56 -5.94 -9.67 -2.54
N ASP A 57 -6.79 -10.64 -2.20
CA ASP A 57 -7.25 -10.85 -0.81
C ASP A 57 -6.07 -11.05 0.15
N ALA A 58 -5.09 -11.88 -0.23
CA ALA A 58 -3.89 -12.06 0.60
C ALA A 58 -3.04 -10.78 0.69
N MET A 59 -3.09 -9.92 -0.34
CA MET A 59 -2.47 -8.60 -0.28
C MET A 59 -3.21 -7.70 0.72
N ILE A 60 -4.54 -7.70 0.68
CA ILE A 60 -5.40 -6.93 1.60
C ILE A 60 -5.07 -7.31 3.03
N ASP A 61 -5.07 -8.61 3.37
CA ASP A 61 -4.75 -9.09 4.72
C ASP A 61 -3.38 -8.56 5.21
N VAL A 62 -2.35 -8.68 4.36
CA VAL A 62 -0.99 -8.23 4.69
C VAL A 62 -0.90 -6.72 4.88
N VAL A 63 -1.60 -5.95 4.03
CA VAL A 63 -1.60 -4.48 4.06
C VAL A 63 -2.41 -3.97 5.26
N ALA A 64 -3.55 -4.59 5.57
CA ALA A 64 -4.40 -4.24 6.72
C ALA A 64 -3.67 -4.50 8.04
N ASP A 65 -2.99 -5.64 8.15
CA ASP A 65 -2.11 -5.94 9.27
C ASP A 65 -1.01 -4.88 9.44
N TRP A 66 -0.37 -4.49 8.34
CA TRP A 66 0.66 -3.45 8.39
C TRP A 66 0.10 -2.11 8.85
N PHE A 67 -1.09 -1.71 8.37
CA PHE A 67 -1.78 -0.51 8.86
C PHE A 67 -2.10 -0.60 10.34
N THR A 68 -2.52 -1.77 10.81
CA THR A 68 -2.83 -2.01 12.22
C THR A 68 -1.60 -1.85 13.11
N GLU A 69 -0.45 -2.36 12.67
CA GLU A 69 0.83 -2.30 13.39
C GLU A 69 1.46 -0.91 13.36
N THR A 70 1.27 -0.17 12.27
CA THR A 70 1.79 1.19 12.10
C THR A 70 0.79 2.28 12.47
N TRP A 71 -0.32 1.92 13.09
CA TRP A 71 -1.37 2.84 13.48
C TRP A 71 -0.86 3.98 14.37
N GLY A 72 -1.37 5.21 14.15
CA GLY A 72 -0.96 6.40 14.92
C GLY A 72 0.43 6.94 14.58
N THR A 73 1.05 6.44 13.51
CA THR A 73 2.31 6.99 13.00
C THR A 73 2.11 7.60 11.62
N ASN A 74 2.81 8.71 11.32
CA ASN A 74 2.79 9.30 9.96
C ASN A 74 3.58 8.38 9.02
N ARG A 75 2.94 7.95 7.94
CA ARG A 75 3.46 6.93 7.04
C ARG A 75 3.12 7.27 5.60
N ILE A 76 4.13 7.32 4.74
CA ILE A 76 3.93 7.58 3.31
C ILE A 76 4.37 6.35 2.52
N ILE A 77 3.54 5.87 1.60
CA ILE A 77 3.87 4.79 0.67
C ILE A 77 4.01 5.36 -0.74
N TYR A 78 5.13 5.11 -1.37
CA TYR A 78 5.44 5.44 -2.76
C TYR A 78 5.49 4.16 -3.58
N ILE A 79 4.68 4.06 -4.62
CA ILE A 79 4.65 2.89 -5.52
C ILE A 79 5.06 3.34 -6.92
N ALA A 80 6.18 2.79 -7.40
CA ALA A 80 6.70 3.04 -8.74
C ALA A 80 6.46 1.85 -9.67
N GLY A 81 6.36 2.12 -10.98
CA GLY A 81 6.26 1.09 -12.01
C GLY A 81 4.83 0.78 -12.44
N GLY A 82 3.98 1.80 -12.64
CA GLY A 82 2.62 1.59 -13.12
C GLY A 82 2.55 0.90 -14.49
N LYS A 83 3.54 1.03 -15.37
CA LYS A 83 3.60 0.19 -16.59
C LYS A 83 3.59 -1.31 -16.29
N SER A 84 4.26 -1.76 -15.23
CA SER A 84 4.22 -3.17 -14.81
C SER A 84 2.82 -3.61 -14.37
N LEU A 85 2.02 -2.69 -13.80
CA LEU A 85 0.61 -2.94 -13.49
C LEU A 85 -0.25 -2.95 -14.77
N GLU A 86 -0.04 -1.99 -15.68
CA GLU A 86 -0.78 -1.86 -16.94
C GLU A 86 -0.55 -3.02 -17.90
N CYS A 87 0.66 -3.60 -17.94
CA CYS A 87 0.96 -4.82 -18.71
C CYS A 87 0.04 -5.99 -18.34
N HIS A 88 -0.61 -5.94 -17.18
CA HIS A 88 -1.55 -6.92 -16.69
C HIS A 88 -3.03 -6.50 -16.82
N GLY A 89 -3.27 -5.38 -17.52
CA GLY A 89 -4.55 -4.74 -17.76
C GLY A 89 -4.81 -3.58 -16.79
N VAL A 90 -5.43 -2.51 -17.29
CA VAL A 90 -5.84 -1.33 -16.50
C VAL A 90 -6.67 -1.73 -15.28
N LYS A 91 -7.52 -2.75 -15.42
CA LYS A 91 -8.29 -3.30 -14.31
C LYS A 91 -7.39 -3.77 -13.16
N PHE A 92 -6.27 -4.43 -13.44
CA PHE A 92 -5.38 -4.91 -12.38
C PHE A 92 -4.68 -3.77 -11.63
N ALA A 93 -4.28 -2.71 -12.34
CA ALA A 93 -3.73 -1.50 -11.70
C ALA A 93 -4.75 -0.85 -10.75
N LEU A 94 -6.02 -0.78 -11.19
CA LEU A 94 -7.12 -0.30 -10.37
C LEU A 94 -7.37 -1.22 -9.18
N ASP A 95 -7.45 -2.53 -9.40
CA ASP A 95 -7.69 -3.54 -8.36
C ASP A 95 -6.61 -3.45 -7.26
N VAL A 96 -5.32 -3.29 -7.62
CA VAL A 96 -4.24 -3.13 -6.63
C VAL A 96 -4.42 -1.86 -5.80
N THR A 97 -4.81 -0.76 -6.43
CA THR A 97 -5.02 0.53 -5.76
C THR A 97 -6.22 0.45 -4.80
N LEU A 98 -7.33 -0.12 -5.26
CA LEU A 98 -8.54 -0.32 -4.47
C LEU A 98 -8.29 -1.27 -3.30
N SER A 99 -7.53 -2.34 -3.48
CA SER A 99 -7.18 -3.27 -2.39
C SER A 99 -6.35 -2.60 -1.28
N ILE A 100 -5.47 -1.65 -1.62
CA ILE A 100 -4.74 -0.89 -0.60
C ILE A 100 -5.68 0.07 0.14
N GLU A 101 -6.66 0.65 -0.56
CA GLU A 101 -7.68 1.51 0.03
C GLU A 101 -8.60 0.72 0.97
N GLU A 102 -9.07 -0.43 0.50
CA GLU A 102 -9.90 -1.37 1.24
C GLU A 102 -9.20 -1.82 2.52
N ALA A 103 -7.94 -2.25 2.44
CA ALA A 103 -7.15 -2.61 3.62
C ALA A 103 -7.01 -1.47 4.64
N PHE A 104 -6.87 -0.23 4.18
CA PHE A 104 -6.82 0.95 5.04
C PHE A 104 -8.18 1.20 5.72
N MET A 105 -9.26 1.13 4.95
CA MET A 105 -10.62 1.34 5.45
C MET A 105 -11.04 0.24 6.44
N ASP A 106 -10.72 -1.02 6.16
CA ASP A 106 -10.98 -2.15 7.06
C ASP A 106 -10.26 -1.96 8.39
N THR A 107 -9.02 -1.48 8.35
CA THR A 107 -8.27 -1.16 9.57
C THR A 107 -8.94 -0.04 10.37
N ILE A 108 -9.44 1.01 9.69
CA ILE A 108 -10.22 2.08 10.35
C ILE A 108 -11.47 1.51 11.01
N TYR A 109 -12.23 0.68 10.29
CA TYR A 109 -13.47 0.09 10.80
C TYR A 109 -13.22 -0.82 11.99
N ASP A 110 -12.24 -1.72 11.92
CA ASP A 110 -11.87 -2.61 13.02
C ASP A 110 -11.49 -1.82 14.27
N ARG A 111 -10.69 -0.75 14.11
CA ARG A 111 -10.33 0.14 15.22
C ARG A 111 -11.55 0.89 15.79
N ALA A 112 -12.45 1.38 14.94
CA ALA A 112 -13.66 2.07 15.39
C ALA A 112 -14.59 1.15 16.21
N LEU A 113 -14.66 -0.13 15.84
CA LEU A 113 -15.48 -1.13 16.53
C LEU A 113 -14.85 -1.61 17.84
N ASN A 114 -13.52 -1.77 17.87
CA ASN A 114 -12.81 -2.35 19.02
C ASN A 114 -12.46 -1.32 20.11
N TYR A 115 -12.50 -0.02 19.83
CA TYR A 115 -12.15 1.03 20.80
C TYR A 115 -13.36 1.94 21.09
N GLU A 116 -14.26 1.47 21.97
CA GLU A 116 -15.37 2.27 22.49
C GLU A 116 -14.86 3.57 23.15
N GLY A 117 -15.15 4.73 22.56
CA GLY A 117 -15.09 6.02 23.25
C GLY A 117 -13.85 6.89 23.03
N VAL A 118 -12.83 6.45 22.28
CA VAL A 118 -11.81 7.35 21.76
C VAL A 118 -12.25 7.73 20.36
N GLY A 119 -12.90 8.88 20.22
CA GLY A 119 -13.28 9.40 18.90
C GLY A 119 -12.08 9.32 17.95
N ILE A 120 -12.33 8.96 16.70
CA ILE A 120 -11.35 9.04 15.62
C ILE A 120 -10.99 10.53 15.46
N SER A 121 -10.13 11.06 16.34
CA SER A 121 -9.53 12.40 16.27
C SER A 121 -8.84 12.63 14.93
N GLU A 122 -8.67 13.89 14.55
CA GLU A 122 -8.06 14.27 13.27
C GLU A 122 -6.60 13.76 13.10
N GLU A 123 -5.97 13.26 14.16
CA GLU A 123 -4.64 12.63 14.15
C GLU A 123 -4.61 11.25 13.45
N PHE A 124 -5.76 10.64 13.14
CA PHE A 124 -5.87 9.25 12.67
C PHE A 124 -5.70 9.02 11.15
N SER A 125 -5.25 9.98 10.34
CA SER A 125 -5.51 9.91 8.89
C SER A 125 -4.35 10.26 7.95
N HIS A 126 -3.10 10.06 8.36
CA HIS A 126 -1.94 10.44 7.54
C HIS A 126 -1.21 9.25 6.92
N VAL A 127 -1.97 8.35 6.31
CA VAL A 127 -1.43 7.45 5.28
C VAL A 127 -1.66 8.12 3.93
N SER A 128 -0.56 8.39 3.22
CA SER A 128 -0.60 8.82 1.82
C SER A 128 0.02 7.74 0.95
N VAL A 129 -0.75 7.24 -0.04
CA VAL A 129 -0.25 6.30 -1.05
C VAL A 129 -0.11 7.04 -2.36
N TYR A 130 1.10 7.08 -2.91
CA TYR A 130 1.42 7.75 -4.16
C TYR A 130 1.78 6.73 -5.23
N LEU A 131 0.94 6.59 -6.25
CA LEU A 131 1.17 5.68 -7.37
C LEU A 131 1.67 6.45 -8.59
N CYS A 132 2.81 6.05 -9.14
CA CYS A 132 3.36 6.62 -10.37
C CYS A 132 3.17 5.68 -11.57
N MET A 133 2.48 6.18 -12.60
CA MET A 133 2.12 5.40 -13.80
C MET A 133 3.22 5.29 -14.87
N ASN A 134 4.48 5.60 -14.51
CA ASN A 134 5.63 5.59 -15.43
C ASN A 134 6.01 4.23 -16.03
#